data_AF-A0A1Y2PFD1-F1
#
_entry.id   AF-A0A1Y2PFD1-F1
#
_cell.length_a   1.000
_cell.length_b   1.000
_cell.length_c   1.000
_cell.angle_alpha   90.00
_cell.angle_beta   90.00
_cell.angle_gamma   90.00
#
_symmetry.space_group_name_H-M   'P 1'
#
loop_
_entity.id
_entity.type
_entity.pdbx_description
1 polymer ?
#
loop_
_entity_poly.entity_id
_entity_poly.type
_entity_poly.pdbx_seq_one_letter_code
_entity_poly.pdbx_strand_id
1 'polypeptide(L)'
;MIKKNLQSNEYNEYYANYIDLVESSTELVSGFENDEKFVIDFFSSISKDKLLFSYAEGKWTIKEILQHLIDTERIFIYRFFRIARNDQSPLMGFEQNDYIEPSEANSKSLEELLTEFSITRKYSLNVIASIPQKHLSNMGIASNTNISARACAYILLGHSLWHINIIKERYL
;
A
#
# COMPACT_ATOMS: atom_id res chain seq x y z
N MET A 1 -5.11 16.99 0.45
CA MET A 1 -5.69 16.81 -0.91
C MET A 1 -6.74 15.72 -0.82
N ILE A 2 -7.83 15.75 -1.61
CA ILE A 2 -8.93 14.75 -1.52
C ILE A 2 -8.99 13.85 -2.76
N LYS A 3 -9.43 12.59 -2.59
CA LYS A 3 -9.41 11.54 -3.62
C LYS A 3 -10.14 11.95 -4.89
N LYS A 4 -11.28 12.63 -4.78
CA LYS A 4 -12.06 13.11 -5.95
C LYS A 4 -11.26 14.00 -6.92
N ASN A 5 -10.13 14.58 -6.49
CA ASN A 5 -9.31 15.42 -7.34
C ASN A 5 -8.32 14.62 -8.21
N LEU A 6 -8.12 13.32 -7.92
CA LEU A 6 -7.31 12.40 -8.72
C LEU A 6 -8.08 12.04 -10.00
N GLN A 7 -7.43 12.20 -11.16
CA GLN A 7 -8.00 11.93 -12.47
C GLN A 7 -7.51 10.59 -13.00
N SER A 8 -8.31 9.93 -13.85
CA SER A 8 -8.00 8.59 -14.38
C SER A 8 -6.79 8.56 -15.32
N ASN A 9 -6.39 9.68 -15.91
CA ASN A 9 -5.17 9.77 -16.72
C ASN A 9 -3.88 9.84 -15.89
N GLU A 10 -3.99 9.87 -14.57
CA GLU A 10 -2.85 9.91 -13.65
C GLU A 10 -2.37 8.53 -13.18
N TYR A 11 -2.98 7.45 -13.67
CA TYR A 11 -2.59 6.08 -13.36
C TYR A 11 -3.06 5.14 -14.48
N ASN A 12 -2.45 3.96 -14.57
CA ASN A 12 -2.94 2.90 -15.45
C ASN A 12 -4.28 2.34 -14.93
N GLU A 13 -5.23 2.04 -15.82
CA GLU A 13 -6.56 1.50 -15.50
C GLU A 13 -6.53 0.29 -14.55
N TYR A 14 -5.49 -0.52 -14.58
CA TYR A 14 -5.27 -1.60 -13.62
C TYR A 14 -5.41 -1.15 -12.15
N TYR A 15 -4.93 0.05 -11.82
CA TYR A 15 -4.97 0.62 -10.48
C TYR A 15 -6.34 1.18 -10.08
N ALA A 16 -7.30 1.28 -11.01
CA ALA A 16 -8.68 1.68 -10.69
C ALA A 16 -9.31 0.72 -9.67
N ASN A 17 -8.98 -0.58 -9.75
CA ASN A 17 -9.43 -1.61 -8.81
C ASN A 17 -9.10 -1.30 -7.34
N TYR A 18 -8.04 -0.54 -7.08
CA TYR A 18 -7.67 -0.09 -5.74
C TYR A 18 -8.25 1.30 -5.45
N ILE A 19 -8.08 2.23 -6.39
CA ILE A 19 -8.48 3.63 -6.21
C ILE A 19 -10.00 3.74 -5.98
N ASP A 20 -10.81 2.88 -6.58
CA ASP A 20 -12.27 2.89 -6.44
C ASP A 20 -12.76 2.37 -5.09
N LEU A 21 -11.91 1.62 -4.35
CA LEU A 21 -12.20 1.25 -2.96
C LEU A 21 -12.05 2.43 -1.99
N VAL A 22 -11.36 3.49 -2.39
CA VAL A 22 -11.17 4.69 -1.58
C VAL A 22 -12.32 5.66 -1.80
N GLU A 23 -12.96 6.08 -0.71
CA GLU A 23 -14.05 7.05 -0.74
C GLU A 23 -13.62 8.37 -1.40
N SER A 24 -14.52 8.98 -2.18
CA SER A 24 -14.21 10.21 -2.91
C SER A 24 -13.85 11.39 -1.99
N SER A 25 -14.36 11.39 -0.76
CA SER A 25 -14.11 12.40 0.27
C SER A 25 -12.78 12.23 1.01
N THR A 26 -12.08 11.11 0.86
CA THR A 26 -10.86 10.81 1.63
C THR A 26 -9.77 11.86 1.38
N GLU A 27 -9.42 12.59 2.42
CA GLU A 27 -8.24 13.45 2.45
C GLU A 27 -7.00 12.57 2.66
N LEU A 28 -5.92 12.85 1.93
CA LEU A 28 -4.76 11.96 1.83
C LEU A 28 -4.09 11.66 3.19
N VAL A 29 -3.77 12.67 3.99
CA VAL A 29 -3.05 12.48 5.26
C VAL A 29 -3.95 11.75 6.26
N SER A 30 -5.17 12.27 6.48
CA SER A 30 -6.13 11.62 7.38
C SER A 30 -6.52 10.21 6.92
N GLY A 31 -6.51 9.97 5.60
CA GLY A 31 -6.72 8.64 5.01
C GLY A 31 -5.63 7.66 5.43
N PHE A 32 -4.36 8.07 5.38
CA PHE A 32 -3.24 7.23 5.83
C PHE A 32 -3.26 6.96 7.33
N GLU A 33 -3.65 7.95 8.15
CA GLU A 33 -3.80 7.81 9.60
C GLU A 33 -4.95 6.85 9.96
N ASN A 34 -6.11 7.01 9.30
CA ASN A 34 -7.27 6.15 9.51
C ASN A 34 -7.00 4.71 9.04
N ASP A 35 -6.34 4.55 7.88
CA ASP A 35 -5.94 3.25 7.36
C ASP A 35 -4.90 2.57 8.26
N GLU A 36 -3.94 3.31 8.84
CA GLU A 36 -2.98 2.75 9.82
C GLU A 36 -3.73 2.08 10.98
N LYS A 37 -4.64 2.82 11.60
CA LYS A 37 -5.44 2.31 12.72
C LYS A 37 -6.29 1.12 12.28
N PHE A 38 -6.94 1.21 11.12
CA PHE A 38 -7.79 0.13 10.61
C PHE A 38 -7.01 -1.16 10.34
N VAL A 39 -5.85 -1.07 9.69
CA VAL A 39 -4.99 -2.23 9.41
C VAL A 39 -4.50 -2.85 10.72
N ILE A 40 -3.99 -2.06 11.66
CA ILE A 40 -3.51 -2.57 12.95
C ILE A 40 -4.64 -3.24 13.73
N ASP A 41 -5.80 -2.60 13.85
CA ASP A 41 -6.96 -3.15 14.55
C ASP A 41 -7.42 -4.46 13.89
N PHE A 42 -7.48 -4.50 12.55
CA PHE A 42 -7.89 -5.69 11.80
C PHE A 42 -6.95 -6.87 12.04
N PHE A 43 -5.66 -6.72 11.80
CA PHE A 43 -4.70 -7.82 11.97
C PHE A 43 -4.56 -8.25 13.43
N SER A 44 -4.67 -7.33 14.39
CA SER A 44 -4.66 -7.65 15.82
C SER A 44 -5.90 -8.44 16.28
N SER A 45 -7.01 -8.34 15.55
CA SER A 45 -8.25 -9.06 15.85
C SER A 45 -8.27 -10.51 15.34
N ILE A 46 -7.34 -10.88 14.47
CA ILE A 46 -7.30 -12.22 13.87
C ILE A 46 -6.77 -13.25 14.88
N SER A 47 -7.49 -14.36 15.03
CA SER A 47 -7.08 -15.46 15.91
C SER A 47 -5.71 -16.02 15.53
N LYS A 48 -4.88 -16.34 16.52
CA LYS A 48 -3.48 -16.77 16.32
C LYS A 48 -3.35 -18.00 15.41
N ASP A 49 -4.30 -18.92 15.46
CA ASP A 49 -4.36 -20.13 14.63
C ASP A 49 -4.59 -19.84 13.14
N LYS A 50 -5.16 -18.67 12.80
CA LYS A 50 -5.39 -18.23 11.42
C LYS A 50 -4.20 -17.50 10.79
N LEU A 51 -3.26 -17.00 11.59
CA LEU A 51 -2.17 -16.16 11.08
C LEU A 51 -1.26 -16.88 10.06
N LEU A 52 -1.12 -18.20 10.18
CA LEU A 52 -0.38 -19.07 9.26
C LEU A 52 -1.28 -19.82 8.27
N PHE A 53 -2.59 -19.55 8.28
CA PHE A 53 -3.52 -20.21 7.37
C PHE A 53 -3.38 -19.65 5.95
N SER A 54 -3.42 -20.55 4.98
CA SER A 54 -3.55 -20.26 3.55
C SER A 54 -4.75 -21.04 2.99
N TYR A 55 -5.59 -20.37 2.18
CA TYR A 55 -6.85 -20.97 1.69
C TYR A 55 -6.66 -21.95 0.54
N ALA A 56 -5.49 -21.99 -0.09
CA ALA A 56 -5.16 -22.92 -1.16
C ALA A 56 -3.64 -23.06 -1.33
N GLU A 57 -3.22 -24.17 -1.95
CA GLU A 57 -1.81 -24.39 -2.29
C GLU A 57 -1.26 -23.23 -3.14
N GLY A 58 -0.05 -22.78 -2.80
CA GLY A 58 0.62 -21.65 -3.47
C GLY A 58 0.01 -20.27 -3.18
N LYS A 59 -0.95 -20.17 -2.26
CA LYS A 59 -1.45 -18.87 -1.76
C LYS A 59 -0.74 -18.47 -0.47
N TRP A 60 -0.62 -17.17 -0.29
CA TRP A 60 0.05 -16.59 0.87
C TRP A 60 -0.70 -16.87 2.17
N THR A 61 0.02 -16.89 3.28
CA THR A 61 -0.57 -16.82 4.61
C THR A 61 -1.06 -15.39 4.92
N ILE A 62 -1.84 -15.24 5.99
CA ILE A 62 -2.23 -13.89 6.47
C ILE A 62 -1.00 -13.04 6.82
N LYS A 63 0.05 -13.64 7.41
CA LYS A 63 1.29 -12.92 7.74
C LYS A 63 2.08 -12.50 6.51
N GLU A 64 2.13 -13.35 5.48
CA GLU A 64 2.73 -13.01 4.19
C GLU A 64 1.95 -11.89 3.49
N ILE A 65 0.62 -11.84 3.60
CA ILE A 65 -0.17 -10.71 3.10
C ILE A 65 0.18 -9.41 3.85
N LEU A 66 0.31 -9.45 5.19
CA LEU A 66 0.71 -8.27 5.96
C LEU A 66 2.10 -7.78 5.53
N GLN A 67 3.05 -8.70 5.34
CA GLN A 67 4.38 -8.37 4.85
C GLN A 67 4.34 -7.75 3.44
N HIS A 68 3.52 -8.31 2.53
CA HIS A 68 3.30 -7.75 1.20
C HIS A 68 2.78 -6.30 1.24
N LEU A 69 1.87 -5.98 2.18
CA LEU A 69 1.42 -4.59 2.38
C LEU A 69 2.58 -3.67 2.78
N ILE A 70 3.44 -4.12 3.69
CA ILE A 70 4.62 -3.36 4.16
C ILE A 70 5.58 -3.10 2.99
N ASP A 71 5.92 -4.13 2.22
CA ASP A 71 6.90 -4.01 1.13
C ASP A 71 6.36 -3.20 -0.05
N THR A 72 5.06 -3.37 -0.37
CA THR A 72 4.39 -2.52 -1.36
C THR A 72 4.41 -1.06 -0.93
N GLU A 73 4.20 -0.76 0.35
CA GLU A 73 4.26 0.60 0.87
C GLU A 73 5.65 1.23 0.69
N ARG A 74 6.73 0.51 1.02
CA ARG A 74 8.12 0.96 0.78
C ARG A 74 8.37 1.31 -0.67
N ILE A 75 7.91 0.47 -1.60
CA ILE A 75 8.13 0.66 -3.03
C ILE A 75 7.32 1.86 -3.56
N PHE A 76 6.05 1.96 -3.21
CA PHE A 76 5.18 3.02 -3.72
C PHE A 76 5.45 4.37 -3.07
N ILE A 77 5.85 4.43 -1.80
CA ILE A 77 6.26 5.69 -1.19
C ILE A 77 7.58 6.20 -1.78
N TYR A 78 8.50 5.29 -2.13
CA TYR A 78 9.71 5.67 -2.85
C TYR A 78 9.38 6.24 -4.24
N ARG A 79 8.43 5.63 -4.96
CA ARG A 79 7.92 6.17 -6.24
C ARG A 79 7.27 7.53 -6.07
N PHE A 80 6.39 7.66 -5.08
CA PHE A 80 5.79 8.94 -4.69
C PHE A 80 6.86 10.01 -4.48
N PHE A 81 7.90 9.71 -3.71
CA PHE A 81 8.97 10.65 -3.40
C PHE A 81 9.72 11.13 -4.66
N ARG A 82 10.19 10.20 -5.49
CA ARG A 82 10.93 10.53 -6.73
C ARG A 82 10.07 11.38 -7.67
N ILE A 83 8.84 10.97 -7.91
CA ILE A 83 7.92 11.66 -8.84
C ILE A 83 7.52 13.03 -8.29
N ALA A 84 7.22 13.14 -6.99
CA ALA A 84 6.92 14.41 -6.34
C ALA A 84 8.10 15.40 -6.41
N ARG A 85 9.35 14.90 -6.39
CA ARG A 85 10.56 15.72 -6.60
C ARG A 85 10.89 15.97 -8.08
N ASN A 86 9.96 15.62 -8.98
CA ASN A 86 10.06 15.82 -10.41
C ASN A 86 11.20 15.03 -11.07
N ASP A 87 11.63 13.94 -10.45
CA ASP A 87 12.56 13.01 -11.08
C ASP A 87 11.84 12.23 -12.19
N GLN A 88 12.35 12.35 -13.42
CA GLN A 88 11.77 11.76 -14.62
C GLN A 88 12.39 10.40 -14.97
N SER A 89 13.31 9.88 -14.15
CA SER A 89 13.90 8.56 -14.34
C SER A 89 12.81 7.49 -14.23
N PRO A 90 12.65 6.58 -15.21
CA PRO A 90 11.68 5.49 -15.12
C PRO A 90 11.93 4.61 -13.89
N LEU A 91 10.87 4.29 -13.16
CA LEU A 91 10.91 3.46 -11.96
C LEU A 91 10.43 2.04 -12.29
N MET A 92 11.24 1.05 -11.92
CA MET A 92 10.97 -0.34 -12.24
C MET A 92 9.76 -0.89 -11.48
N GLY A 93 9.08 -1.84 -12.11
CA GLY A 93 8.14 -2.75 -11.45
C GLY A 93 8.85 -3.67 -10.44
N PHE A 94 8.08 -4.51 -9.75
CA PHE A 94 8.63 -5.57 -8.91
C PHE A 94 7.73 -6.81 -8.97
N GLU A 95 8.33 -7.99 -8.90
CA GLU A 95 7.62 -9.27 -8.87
C GLU A 95 7.29 -9.63 -7.43
N GLN A 96 6.07 -9.32 -6.99
CA GLN A 96 5.66 -9.45 -5.58
C GLN A 96 5.89 -10.85 -4.98
N ASN A 97 5.79 -11.91 -5.78
CA ASN A 97 5.99 -13.27 -5.29
C ASN A 97 7.46 -13.53 -4.90
N ASP A 98 8.42 -12.90 -5.59
CA ASP A 98 9.85 -13.06 -5.32
C ASP A 98 10.25 -12.44 -3.97
N TYR A 99 9.42 -11.55 -3.42
CA TYR A 99 9.66 -10.88 -2.14
C TYR A 99 9.20 -11.73 -0.95
N ILE A 100 8.29 -12.69 -1.16
CA ILE A 100 7.61 -13.38 -0.06
C ILE A 100 8.53 -14.37 0.64
N GLU A 101 9.20 -15.23 -0.12
CA GLU A 101 10.14 -16.21 0.44
C GLU A 101 11.26 -15.55 1.27
N PRO A 102 12.02 -14.56 0.75
CA PRO A 102 13.09 -13.93 1.52
C PRO A 102 12.60 -13.01 2.63
N SER A 103 11.31 -12.67 2.68
CA SER A 103 10.76 -11.87 3.78
C SER A 103 10.65 -12.63 5.10
N GLU A 104 10.63 -13.96 5.01
CA GLU A 104 10.40 -14.89 6.12
C GLU A 104 9.19 -14.49 7.00
N ALA A 105 8.13 -13.91 6.41
CA ALA A 105 7.02 -13.35 7.18
C ALA A 105 6.42 -14.33 8.20
N ASN A 106 6.40 -15.64 7.89
CA ASN A 106 5.89 -16.68 8.77
C ASN A 106 6.76 -16.94 10.01
N SER A 107 8.05 -16.60 10.01
CA SER A 107 8.95 -16.76 11.17
C SER A 107 8.83 -15.61 12.18
N LYS A 108 8.42 -14.42 11.73
CA LYS A 108 8.22 -13.21 12.56
C LYS A 108 7.03 -13.33 13.51
N SER A 109 6.99 -12.63 14.62
CA SER A 109 5.77 -12.48 15.42
C SER A 109 4.80 -11.49 14.77
N LEU A 110 3.50 -11.57 15.11
CA LEU A 110 2.53 -10.56 14.65
C LEU A 110 2.90 -9.15 15.14
N GLU A 111 3.41 -9.04 16.37
CA GLU A 111 3.84 -7.77 16.94
C GLU A 111 5.00 -7.14 16.16
N GLU A 112 5.97 -7.95 15.71
CA GLU A 112 7.07 -7.48 14.86
C GLU A 112 6.55 -6.96 13.52
N LEU A 113 5.64 -7.69 12.85
CA LEU A 113 5.04 -7.24 11.59
C LEU A 113 4.22 -5.96 11.75
N LEU A 114 3.43 -5.84 12.82
CA LEU A 114 2.63 -4.63 13.09
C LEU A 114 3.53 -3.42 13.42
N THR A 115 4.62 -3.65 14.14
CA THR A 115 5.64 -2.63 14.41
C THR A 115 6.30 -2.18 13.12
N GLU A 116 6.70 -3.12 12.25
CA GLU A 116 7.29 -2.85 10.94
C GLU A 116 6.34 -2.05 10.04
N PHE A 117 5.04 -2.41 10.02
CA PHE A 117 4.00 -1.66 9.33
C PHE A 117 3.86 -0.23 9.87
N SER A 118 3.70 -0.04 11.19
CA SER A 118 3.53 1.30 11.77
C SER A 118 4.74 2.20 11.52
N ILE A 119 5.97 1.68 11.60
CA ILE A 119 7.18 2.45 11.28
C ILE A 119 7.19 2.86 9.80
N THR A 120 6.87 1.92 8.91
CA THR A 120 6.79 2.18 7.46
C THR A 120 5.73 3.23 7.17
N ARG A 121 4.56 3.14 7.82
CA ARG A 121 3.47 4.10 7.69
C ARG A 121 3.81 5.50 8.18
N LYS A 122 4.50 5.60 9.31
CA LYS A 122 5.02 6.89 9.82
C LYS A 122 6.04 7.51 8.87
N TYR A 123 6.90 6.69 8.26
CA TYR A 123 7.80 7.17 7.20
C TYR A 123 7.00 7.70 6.00
N SER A 124 5.96 6.99 5.55
CA SER A 124 5.08 7.45 4.47
C SER A 124 4.43 8.79 4.77
N LEU A 125 3.84 8.94 5.96
CA LEU A 125 3.25 10.19 6.42
C LEU A 125 4.28 11.34 6.46
N ASN A 126 5.49 11.07 6.95
CA ASN A 126 6.57 12.05 6.97
C ASN A 126 6.96 12.51 5.55
N VAL A 127 7.11 11.56 4.62
CA VAL A 127 7.42 11.87 3.22
C VAL A 127 6.29 12.69 2.60
N ILE A 128 5.03 12.30 2.76
CA ILE A 128 3.86 13.04 2.25
C ILE A 128 3.84 14.48 2.80
N ALA A 129 4.05 14.66 4.10
CA ALA A 129 4.08 15.98 4.73
C ALA A 129 5.22 16.88 4.22
N SER A 130 6.32 16.29 3.74
CA SER A 130 7.46 17.03 3.18
C SER A 130 7.26 17.57 1.75
N ILE A 131 6.16 17.16 1.08
CA ILE A 131 5.88 17.51 -0.32
C ILE A 131 4.83 18.64 -0.39
N PRO A 132 5.15 19.80 -0.97
CA PRO A 132 4.16 20.84 -1.25
C PRO A 132 3.02 20.34 -2.15
N GLN A 133 1.79 20.76 -1.86
CA GLN A 133 0.58 20.27 -2.55
C GLN A 133 0.65 20.36 -4.09
N LYS A 134 1.28 21.41 -4.64
CA LYS A 134 1.45 21.59 -6.10
C LYS A 134 2.28 20.49 -6.78
N HIS A 135 3.11 19.79 -6.03
CA HIS A 135 3.98 18.73 -6.56
C HIS A 135 3.36 17.33 -6.45
N LEU A 136 2.24 17.20 -5.73
CA LEU A 136 1.52 15.94 -5.64
C LEU A 136 0.94 15.49 -6.99
N SER A 137 0.67 16.41 -7.91
CA SER A 137 0.21 16.13 -9.27
C SER A 137 1.34 15.99 -10.29
N ASN A 138 2.60 16.00 -9.88
CA ASN A 138 3.70 15.73 -10.80
C ASN A 138 3.53 14.32 -11.40
N MET A 139 3.82 14.21 -12.69
CA MET A 139 3.76 12.96 -13.44
C MET A 139 5.16 12.36 -13.57
N GLY A 140 5.23 11.03 -13.58
CA GLY A 140 6.41 10.24 -13.89
C GLY A 140 6.04 8.90 -14.50
N ILE A 141 7.04 8.03 -14.65
CA ILE A 141 6.87 6.68 -15.22
C ILE A 141 7.21 5.65 -14.15
N ALA A 142 6.27 4.76 -13.84
CA ALA A 142 6.51 3.58 -13.02
C ALA A 142 5.90 2.34 -13.66
N SER A 143 6.62 1.21 -13.61
CA SER A 143 6.18 -0.05 -14.23
C SER A 143 5.81 0.14 -15.72
N ASN A 144 6.58 0.95 -16.46
CA ASN A 144 6.33 1.32 -17.85
C ASN A 144 5.00 2.05 -18.13
N THR A 145 4.38 2.63 -17.10
CA THR A 145 3.11 3.38 -17.22
C THR A 145 3.22 4.76 -16.61
N ASN A 146 2.43 5.71 -17.11
CA ASN A 146 2.32 7.03 -16.51
C ASN A 146 1.62 6.95 -15.16
N ILE A 147 2.18 7.64 -14.17
CA ILE A 147 1.59 7.72 -12.83
C ILE A 147 1.91 9.07 -12.18
N SER A 148 0.96 9.66 -11.46
CA SER A 148 1.24 10.84 -10.64
C SER A 148 1.71 10.48 -9.24
N ALA A 149 2.42 11.39 -8.57
CA ALA A 149 2.85 11.16 -7.18
C ALA A 149 1.64 10.82 -6.30
N ARG A 150 0.58 11.62 -6.33
CA ARG A 150 -0.65 11.36 -5.55
C ARG A 150 -1.32 10.05 -5.90
N ALA A 151 -1.25 9.59 -7.16
CA ALA A 151 -1.79 8.29 -7.53
C ALA A 151 -1.06 7.17 -6.78
N CYS A 152 0.28 7.21 -6.67
CA CYS A 152 1.04 6.24 -5.87
C CYS A 152 0.53 6.14 -4.43
N ALA A 153 0.21 7.28 -3.81
CA ALA A 153 -0.26 7.30 -2.42
C ALA A 153 -1.71 6.80 -2.28
N TYR A 154 -2.62 7.17 -3.19
CA TYR A 154 -4.00 6.65 -3.16
C TYR A 154 -4.09 5.16 -3.51
N ILE A 155 -3.19 4.66 -4.35
CA ILE A 155 -3.08 3.21 -4.62
C ILE A 155 -2.79 2.45 -3.33
N LEU A 156 -1.93 2.96 -2.45
CA LEU A 156 -1.63 2.31 -1.18
C LEU A 156 -2.86 2.18 -0.27
N LEU A 157 -3.67 3.24 -0.16
CA LEU A 157 -4.93 3.21 0.60
C LEU A 157 -5.94 2.21 0.01
N GLY A 158 -6.05 2.13 -1.32
CA GLY A 158 -6.93 1.17 -1.96
C GLY A 158 -6.43 -0.27 -1.85
N HIS A 159 -5.11 -0.46 -1.89
CA HIS A 159 -4.45 -1.75 -1.88
C HIS A 159 -4.56 -2.44 -0.52
N SER A 160 -4.45 -1.70 0.59
CA SER A 160 -4.71 -2.24 1.94
C SER A 160 -6.15 -2.76 2.06
N LEU A 161 -7.13 -1.96 1.64
CA LEU A 161 -8.56 -2.33 1.63
C LEU A 161 -8.80 -3.59 0.79
N TRP A 162 -8.21 -3.65 -0.41
CA TRP A 162 -8.31 -4.81 -1.30
C TRP A 162 -7.85 -6.10 -0.62
N HIS A 163 -6.64 -6.09 -0.02
CA HIS A 163 -6.11 -7.27 0.64
C HIS A 163 -6.89 -7.64 1.91
N ILE A 164 -7.37 -6.66 2.67
CA ILE A 164 -8.24 -6.92 3.82
C ILE A 164 -9.56 -7.57 3.38
N ASN A 165 -10.15 -7.14 2.27
CA ASN A 165 -11.36 -7.78 1.72
C ASN A 165 -11.08 -9.23 1.30
N ILE A 166 -9.95 -9.51 0.65
CA ILE A 166 -9.54 -10.89 0.33
C ILE A 166 -9.39 -11.75 1.60
N ILE A 167 -8.80 -11.21 2.67
CA ILE A 167 -8.66 -11.92 3.94
C ILE A 167 -10.05 -12.26 4.50
N LYS A 168 -10.95 -11.28 4.55
CA LYS A 168 -12.33 -11.48 5.03
C LYS A 168 -13.12 -12.50 4.22
N GLU A 169 -12.91 -12.54 2.90
CA GLU A 169 -13.67 -13.42 2.02
C GLU A 169 -13.15 -14.86 1.97
N ARG A 170 -11.85 -15.07 2.15
CA ARG A 170 -11.20 -16.36 1.84
C ARG A 170 -10.47 -17.01 3.02
N TYR A 171 -10.13 -16.25 4.06
CA TYR A 171 -9.30 -16.72 5.17
C TYR A 171 -10.06 -16.84 6.49
N LEU A 172 -11.03 -15.94 6.69
CA LEU A 172 -11.89 -15.88 7.88
C LEU A 172 -13.25 -16.51 7.57
#